data_AF-A0A6P1AL11-F1
#
_entry.id   AF-A0A6P1AL11-F1
#
_cell.length_a   1.000
_cell.length_b   1.000
_cell.length_c   1.000
_cell.angle_alpha   90.00
_cell.angle_beta   90.00
_cell.angle_gamma   90.00
#
_symmetry.space_group_name_H-M   'P 1'
#
loop_
_entity.id
_entity.type
_entity.pdbx_description
1 polymer ?
#
loop_
_entity_poly.entity_id
_entity_poly.type
_entity_poly.pdbx_seq_one_letter_code
_entity_poly.pdbx_strand_id
1 'polypeptide(L)'
;IFSLEQALAIVALRGRLMQDCTGGAMLSVELGAQEVESYLGTELTLAVSNTPELSVISGSYKALEALKKRLNEEGIACRSLHTSHAFHSPLMEAAIAPLVQYLENVSLHPPQIPLISNLTGVQLTPEQATDPKYWGQHLRQTVRFSEGVRELLRDETSVFLEVGSGKTLSTLVKQQGNERVIISSLPHPKDPISPAKCLLGALGRLWLAGVEVDWSGFYRDEKRDRLSLPTYPFERQRYWVDPPTTVSQPTATPQKSTKKSPVLEHLYAPQWTLAPLETGSENQAQLARVLVLCDRCHLGEHLVQQLRSQGKTAIAVGIGDRFTRYGQKAYAIDPRSSEDYEALFADLRDRDRLPTHLVHLWTIDPEGYSHKGLTDIDRAQDLGFFSLLEIVRTAGKYKWSQPLHIHVVTNNMQAVTPDESVYPERATVLGAVKVIPLEYPKFVCRSIDFDLLALEDSDRAAELLSFCGGLGEL
;
A
#
# COMPACT_ATOMS: atom_id res chain seq x y z
N ILE A 1 -17.09 -31.75 13.93
CA ILE A 1 -16.87 -32.21 15.32
C ILE A 1 -18.01 -31.77 16.23
N PHE A 2 -18.17 -30.48 16.51
CA PHE A 2 -19.25 -29.94 17.35
C PHE A 2 -20.18 -29.04 16.52
N SER A 3 -21.43 -28.86 16.94
CA SER A 3 -22.22 -27.69 16.54
C SER A 3 -21.65 -26.41 17.18
N LEU A 4 -22.09 -25.24 16.71
CA LEU A 4 -21.66 -23.96 17.30
C LEU A 4 -22.08 -23.84 18.76
N GLU A 5 -23.32 -24.19 19.08
CA GLU A 5 -23.89 -24.13 20.43
C GLU A 5 -23.15 -25.07 21.38
N GLN A 6 -22.85 -26.29 20.91
CA GLN A 6 -22.08 -27.28 21.66
C GLN A 6 -20.65 -26.78 21.91
N ALA A 7 -19.97 -26.24 20.89
CA ALA A 7 -18.62 -25.72 21.03
C ALA A 7 -18.56 -24.59 22.08
N LEU A 8 -19.52 -23.66 22.04
CA LEU A 8 -19.61 -22.57 23.02
C LEU A 8 -19.86 -23.12 24.44
N ALA A 9 -20.78 -24.07 24.60
CA ALA A 9 -21.06 -24.70 25.88
C ALA A 9 -19.84 -25.43 26.46
N ILE A 10 -19.12 -26.18 25.61
CA ILE A 10 -17.89 -26.90 25.99
C ILE A 10 -16.80 -25.93 26.42
N VAL A 11 -16.58 -24.84 25.68
CA VAL A 11 -15.57 -23.82 26.03
C VAL A 11 -15.93 -23.14 27.36
N ALA A 12 -17.19 -22.79 27.56
CA ALA A 12 -17.65 -22.17 28.80
C ALA A 12 -17.53 -23.13 30.00
N LEU A 13 -17.92 -24.39 29.84
CA LEU A 13 -17.77 -25.43 30.87
C LEU A 13 -16.30 -25.65 31.20
N ARG A 14 -15.45 -25.82 30.18
CA ARG A 14 -14.01 -25.99 30.32
C ARG A 14 -13.40 -24.82 31.12
N GLY A 15 -13.74 -23.58 30.76
CA GLY A 15 -13.28 -22.40 31.49
C GLY A 15 -13.67 -22.40 32.97
N ARG A 16 -14.92 -22.79 33.29
CA ARG A 16 -15.40 -22.91 34.67
C ARG A 16 -14.63 -23.98 35.45
N LEU A 17 -14.53 -25.19 34.90
CA LEU A 17 -13.83 -26.30 35.54
C LEU A 17 -12.36 -25.98 35.78
N MET A 18 -11.70 -25.32 34.83
CA MET A 18 -10.30 -24.88 34.96
C MET A 18 -10.13 -23.80 36.03
N GLN A 19 -11.12 -22.94 36.23
CA GLN A 19 -11.10 -21.89 37.24
C GLN A 19 -11.25 -22.45 38.67
N ASP A 20 -11.89 -23.62 38.81
CA ASP A 20 -12.06 -24.32 40.09
C ASP A 20 -10.83 -25.19 40.46
N CYS A 21 -9.90 -25.39 39.52
CA CYS A 21 -8.66 -26.11 39.76
C CYS A 21 -7.69 -25.32 40.66
N THR A 22 -6.65 -26.02 41.15
CA THR A 22 -5.60 -25.35 41.93
C THR A 22 -4.82 -24.37 41.03
N GLY A 23 -4.59 -23.17 41.57
CA GLY A 23 -3.82 -22.12 40.89
C GLY A 23 -2.37 -22.51 40.61
N GLY A 24 -1.75 -21.79 39.68
CA GLY A 24 -0.37 -22.03 39.25
C GLY A 24 0.07 -20.97 38.25
N ALA A 25 1.22 -21.19 37.64
CA ALA A 25 1.76 -20.26 36.65
C ALA A 25 2.30 -20.99 35.42
N MET A 26 2.66 -20.20 34.42
CA MET A 26 3.33 -20.65 33.20
C MET A 26 4.51 -19.74 32.89
N LEU A 27 5.60 -20.32 32.40
CA LEU A 27 6.86 -19.66 32.07
C LEU A 27 7.25 -20.00 30.63
N SER A 28 7.37 -18.99 29.78
CA SER A 28 7.96 -19.12 28.44
C SER A 28 9.48 -19.14 28.57
N VAL A 29 10.16 -20.07 27.89
CA VAL A 29 11.61 -20.25 27.94
C VAL A 29 12.14 -20.42 26.52
N GLU A 30 13.24 -19.74 26.21
CA GLU A 30 13.96 -19.85 24.92
C GLU A 30 14.81 -21.14 24.89
N LEU A 31 14.12 -22.28 24.99
CA LEU A 31 14.67 -23.63 24.85
C LEU A 31 13.70 -24.52 24.07
N GLY A 32 14.26 -25.48 23.32
CA GLY A 32 13.50 -26.53 22.67
C GLY A 32 12.89 -27.53 23.65
N ALA A 33 11.87 -28.26 23.19
CA ALA A 33 11.14 -29.22 24.03
C ALA A 33 12.07 -30.27 24.67
N GLN A 34 13.06 -30.76 23.93
CA GLN A 34 14.01 -31.77 24.40
C GLN A 34 14.98 -31.22 25.46
N GLU A 35 15.43 -29.97 25.30
CA GLU A 35 16.34 -29.32 26.25
C GLU A 35 15.63 -29.03 27.59
N VAL A 36 14.36 -28.64 27.51
CA VAL A 36 13.49 -28.38 28.66
C VAL A 36 13.32 -29.61 29.55
N GLU A 37 13.36 -30.84 29.01
CA GLU A 37 13.17 -32.06 29.81
C GLU A 37 14.12 -32.14 31.01
N SER A 38 15.36 -31.64 30.86
CA SER A 38 16.37 -31.61 31.93
C SER A 38 16.04 -30.65 33.10
N TYR A 39 15.02 -29.80 32.93
CA TYR A 39 14.60 -28.80 33.90
C TYR A 39 13.26 -29.12 34.60
N LEU A 40 12.49 -30.11 34.11
CA LEU A 40 11.10 -30.32 34.56
C LEU A 40 10.99 -30.94 35.96
N GLY A 41 11.91 -31.81 36.35
CA GLY A 41 11.80 -32.56 37.62
C GLY A 41 10.45 -33.26 37.75
N THR A 42 9.84 -33.23 38.94
CA THR A 42 8.54 -33.87 39.22
C THR A 42 7.36 -32.89 39.33
N GLU A 43 7.62 -31.61 39.59
CA GLU A 43 6.59 -30.60 39.86
C GLU A 43 6.28 -29.70 38.66
N LEU A 44 7.08 -29.76 37.59
CA LEU A 44 6.89 -28.97 36.37
C LEU A 44 6.56 -29.88 35.20
N THR A 45 5.86 -29.32 34.22
CA THR A 45 5.46 -30.03 33.01
C THR A 45 5.65 -29.13 31.79
N LEU A 46 6.13 -29.70 30.69
CA LEU A 46 6.12 -29.03 29.41
C LEU A 46 4.66 -28.82 28.97
N ALA A 47 4.20 -27.58 29.01
CA ALA A 47 2.83 -27.22 28.64
C ALA A 47 2.67 -27.09 27.13
N VAL A 48 3.64 -26.44 26.47
CA VAL A 48 3.58 -26.13 25.04
C VAL A 48 4.97 -26.20 24.42
N SER A 49 5.09 -26.86 23.27
CA SER A 49 6.23 -26.71 22.36
C SER A 49 5.81 -25.78 21.22
N ASN A 50 6.26 -24.52 21.25
CA ASN A 50 5.83 -23.49 20.29
C ASN A 50 6.71 -23.47 19.04
N THR A 51 8.04 -23.50 19.23
CA THR A 51 9.03 -23.53 18.15
C THR A 51 10.15 -24.52 18.50
N PRO A 52 11.11 -24.79 17.60
CA PRO A 52 12.27 -25.62 17.91
C PRO A 52 13.10 -25.09 19.09
N GLU A 53 13.02 -23.77 19.36
CA GLU A 53 13.83 -23.06 20.37
C GLU A 53 12.96 -22.31 21.40
N LEU A 54 11.64 -22.53 21.42
CA LEU A 54 10.73 -21.83 22.33
C LEU A 54 9.67 -22.78 22.89
N SER A 55 9.64 -22.88 24.21
CA SER A 55 8.73 -23.75 24.94
C SER A 55 8.05 -23.01 26.10
N VAL A 56 6.96 -23.58 26.60
CA VAL A 56 6.26 -23.08 27.78
C VAL A 56 6.18 -24.18 28.81
N ILE A 57 6.61 -23.88 30.02
CA ILE A 57 6.59 -24.78 31.17
C ILE A 57 5.48 -24.32 32.11
N SER A 58 4.77 -25.26 32.72
CA SER A 58 3.71 -24.98 33.69
C SER A 58 3.93 -25.76 34.98
N GLY A 59 3.44 -25.22 36.09
CA GLY A 59 3.52 -25.88 37.40
C GLY A 59 3.14 -24.95 38.54
N SER A 60 3.50 -25.37 39.77
CA SER A 60 3.26 -24.56 40.97
C SER A 60 4.08 -23.26 40.95
N TYR A 61 3.59 -22.22 41.60
CA TYR A 61 4.30 -20.94 41.71
C TYR A 61 5.73 -21.11 42.27
N LYS A 62 5.86 -21.94 43.31
CA LYS A 62 7.14 -22.18 43.98
C LYS A 62 8.15 -22.86 43.04
N ALA A 63 7.71 -23.88 42.31
CA ALA A 63 8.58 -24.61 41.39
C ALA A 63 9.01 -23.73 40.20
N LEU A 64 8.11 -22.90 39.67
CA LEU A 64 8.44 -22.00 38.57
C LEU A 64 9.36 -20.84 38.98
N GLU A 65 9.22 -20.28 40.18
CA GLU A 65 10.16 -19.28 40.69
C GLU A 65 11.57 -19.86 40.89
N ALA A 66 11.67 -21.09 41.39
CA ALA A 66 12.94 -21.79 41.51
C ALA A 66 13.58 -22.05 40.13
N LEU A 67 12.79 -22.51 39.15
CA LEU A 67 13.26 -22.70 37.78
C LEU A 67 13.72 -21.38 37.16
N LYS A 68 12.93 -20.32 37.30
CA LYS A 68 13.25 -18.99 36.77
C LYS A 68 14.60 -18.48 37.31
N LYS A 69 14.86 -18.68 38.60
CA LYS A 69 16.16 -18.33 39.20
C LYS A 69 17.30 -19.13 38.56
N ARG A 70 17.14 -20.44 38.41
CA ARG A 70 18.14 -21.32 37.78
C ARG A 70 18.41 -20.93 36.32
N LEU A 71 17.37 -20.68 35.52
CA LEU A 71 17.52 -20.26 34.12
C LEU A 71 18.26 -18.92 34.01
N ASN A 72 17.97 -17.97 34.92
CA ASN A 72 18.69 -16.69 34.96
C ASN A 72 20.16 -16.86 35.34
N GLU A 73 20.50 -17.76 36.26
CA GLU A 73 21.90 -18.09 36.62
C GLU A 73 22.65 -18.72 35.45
N GLU A 74 21.95 -19.50 34.62
CA GLU A 74 22.48 -20.13 33.40
C GLU A 74 22.44 -19.19 32.17
N GLY A 75 21.91 -17.96 32.30
CA GLY A 75 21.85 -16.97 31.22
C GLY A 75 20.76 -17.22 30.17
N ILE A 76 19.78 -18.07 30.45
CA ILE A 76 18.72 -18.47 29.54
C ILE A 76 17.51 -17.53 29.70
N ALA A 77 17.08 -16.91 28.60
CA ALA A 77 15.96 -15.98 28.62
C ALA A 77 14.64 -16.69 28.93
N CYS A 78 13.88 -16.13 29.87
CA CYS A 78 12.56 -16.62 30.22
C CYS A 78 11.60 -15.49 30.59
N ARG A 79 10.30 -15.72 30.37
CA ARG A 79 9.24 -14.74 30.61
C ARG A 79 8.02 -15.37 31.25
N SER A 80 7.63 -14.87 32.42
CA SER A 80 6.39 -15.28 33.10
C SER A 80 5.17 -14.88 32.26
N LEU A 81 4.24 -15.81 32.04
CA LEU A 81 3.00 -15.55 31.33
C LEU A 81 1.91 -15.08 32.30
N HIS A 82 1.11 -14.11 31.89
CA HIS A 82 0.02 -13.57 32.70
C HIS A 82 -1.17 -14.56 32.71
N THR A 83 -1.08 -15.56 33.58
CA THR A 83 -2.04 -16.65 33.73
C THR A 83 -2.29 -16.92 35.21
N SER A 84 -3.51 -17.32 35.57
CA SER A 84 -3.89 -17.65 36.95
C SER A 84 -3.67 -19.13 37.31
N HIS A 85 -3.49 -19.98 36.29
CA HIS A 85 -3.40 -21.43 36.44
C HIS A 85 -2.29 -22.01 35.57
N ALA A 86 -1.78 -23.16 35.98
CA ALA A 86 -0.82 -23.95 35.22
C ALA A 86 -1.55 -24.86 34.21
N PHE A 87 -1.95 -24.30 33.07
CA PHE A 87 -2.60 -25.07 32.01
C PHE A 87 -1.66 -26.12 31.41
N HIS A 88 -2.22 -27.23 30.94
CA HIS A 88 -1.45 -28.37 30.41
C HIS A 88 -0.47 -28.97 31.45
N SER A 89 -0.96 -29.13 32.69
CA SER A 89 -0.21 -29.71 33.81
C SER A 89 -1.10 -30.66 34.64
N PRO A 90 -0.51 -31.47 35.53
CA PRO A 90 -1.26 -32.28 36.50
C PRO A 90 -2.22 -31.46 37.39
N LEU A 91 -2.02 -30.15 37.55
CA LEU A 91 -2.94 -29.30 38.33
C LEU A 91 -4.33 -29.17 37.68
N MET A 92 -4.47 -29.56 36.41
CA MET A 92 -5.75 -29.59 35.68
C MET A 92 -6.51 -30.92 35.82
N GLU A 93 -5.96 -31.92 36.52
CA GLU A 93 -6.54 -33.29 36.58
C GLU A 93 -8.01 -33.30 37.04
N ALA A 94 -8.34 -32.46 38.04
CA ALA A 94 -9.69 -32.37 38.60
C ALA A 94 -10.77 -31.96 37.58
N ALA A 95 -10.38 -31.24 36.53
CA ALA A 95 -11.29 -30.78 35.47
C ALA A 95 -11.53 -31.85 34.38
N ILE A 96 -10.73 -32.93 34.33
CA ILE A 96 -10.80 -33.92 33.25
C ILE A 96 -12.08 -34.75 33.33
N ALA A 97 -12.34 -35.41 34.47
CA ALA A 97 -13.48 -36.32 34.59
C ALA A 97 -14.84 -35.62 34.36
N PRO A 98 -15.12 -34.43 34.93
CA PRO A 98 -16.36 -33.71 34.66
C PRO A 98 -16.50 -33.30 33.19
N LEU A 99 -15.41 -32.92 32.53
CA LEU A 99 -15.43 -32.54 31.11
C LEU A 99 -15.73 -33.76 30.22
N VAL A 100 -15.07 -34.90 30.48
CA VAL A 100 -15.30 -36.14 29.73
C VAL A 100 -16.74 -36.61 29.89
N GLN A 101 -17.28 -36.61 31.12
CA GLN A 101 -18.67 -36.98 31.39
C GLN A 101 -19.67 -36.09 30.64
N TYR A 102 -19.39 -34.79 30.53
CA TYR A 102 -20.22 -33.90 29.72
C TYR A 102 -20.16 -34.27 28.24
N LEU A 103 -18.95 -34.50 27.71
CA LEU A 103 -18.72 -34.82 26.30
C LEU A 103 -19.30 -36.18 25.88
N GLU A 104 -19.41 -37.15 26.79
CA GLU A 104 -20.12 -38.42 26.53
C GLU A 104 -21.60 -38.22 26.17
N ASN A 105 -22.19 -37.10 26.58
CA ASN A 105 -23.57 -36.74 26.28
C ASN A 105 -23.70 -35.81 25.06
N VAL A 106 -22.59 -35.49 24.39
CA VAL A 106 -22.56 -34.63 23.21
C VAL A 106 -22.39 -35.49 21.95
N SER A 107 -23.17 -35.23 20.92
CA SER A 107 -22.99 -35.88 19.61
C SER A 107 -21.72 -35.36 18.93
N LEU A 108 -20.64 -36.14 18.98
CA LEU A 108 -19.38 -35.83 18.32
C LEU A 108 -19.39 -36.38 16.88
N HIS A 109 -18.89 -35.57 15.95
CA HIS A 109 -18.82 -35.94 14.52
C HIS A 109 -17.37 -35.92 14.00
N PRO A 110 -17.03 -36.75 13.00
CA PRO A 110 -15.72 -36.70 12.38
C PRO A 110 -15.44 -35.32 11.74
N PRO A 111 -14.16 -34.91 11.65
CA PRO A 111 -13.80 -33.65 10.99
C PRO A 111 -14.03 -33.74 9.48
N GLN A 112 -14.70 -32.74 8.90
CA GLN A 112 -14.90 -32.62 7.45
C GLN A 112 -13.72 -31.89 6.77
N ILE A 113 -13.01 -31.06 7.54
CA ILE A 113 -11.78 -30.37 7.13
C ILE A 113 -10.64 -30.99 7.95
N PRO A 114 -9.50 -31.34 7.34
CA PRO A 114 -8.35 -31.86 8.07
C PRO A 114 -7.97 -30.97 9.24
N LEU A 115 -7.76 -31.57 10.41
CA LEU A 115 -7.40 -30.87 11.64
C LEU A 115 -6.13 -31.46 12.21
N ILE A 116 -5.16 -30.62 12.57
CA ILE A 116 -3.92 -31.06 13.21
C ILE A 116 -4.14 -31.15 14.72
N SER A 117 -3.82 -32.30 15.29
CA SER A 117 -3.93 -32.58 16.72
C SER A 117 -2.81 -31.90 17.49
N ASN A 118 -3.18 -31.11 18.50
CA ASN A 118 -2.21 -30.56 19.44
C ASN A 118 -1.57 -31.62 20.35
N LEU A 119 -2.14 -32.82 20.46
CA LEU A 119 -1.57 -33.90 21.28
C LEU A 119 -0.48 -34.69 20.56
N THR A 120 -0.66 -34.88 19.24
CA THR A 120 0.19 -35.77 18.44
C THR A 120 1.03 -35.04 17.41
N GLY A 121 0.74 -33.76 17.12
CA GLY A 121 1.47 -32.98 16.11
C GLY A 121 1.18 -33.37 14.66
N VAL A 122 0.25 -34.31 14.44
CA VAL A 122 -0.16 -34.81 13.12
C VAL A 122 -1.67 -34.70 12.94
N GLN A 123 -2.19 -35.06 11.75
CA GLN A 123 -3.62 -35.02 11.48
C GLN A 123 -4.42 -35.88 12.48
N LEU A 124 -5.46 -35.28 13.06
CA LEU A 124 -6.39 -35.90 14.00
C LEU A 124 -7.27 -36.91 13.25
N THR A 125 -7.35 -38.14 13.77
CA THR A 125 -8.21 -39.17 13.15
C THR A 125 -9.68 -38.97 13.51
N PRO A 126 -10.62 -39.46 12.69
CA PRO A 126 -12.04 -39.49 13.02
C PRO A 126 -12.33 -40.09 14.40
N GLU A 127 -11.68 -41.20 14.74
CA GLU A 127 -11.88 -41.94 16.00
C GLU A 127 -11.44 -41.09 17.19
N GLN A 128 -10.27 -40.44 17.09
CA GLN A 128 -9.78 -39.52 18.12
C GLN A 128 -10.69 -38.30 18.27
N ALA A 129 -11.17 -37.72 17.16
CA ALA A 129 -12.06 -36.58 17.20
C ALA A 129 -13.40 -36.87 17.88
N THR A 130 -13.89 -38.11 17.73
CA THR A 130 -15.14 -38.59 18.33
C THR A 130 -14.99 -39.28 19.68
N ASP A 131 -13.78 -39.32 20.25
CA ASP A 131 -13.53 -39.85 21.59
C ASP A 131 -13.56 -38.72 22.65
N PRO A 132 -14.53 -38.71 23.59
CA PRO A 132 -14.55 -37.76 24.70
C PRO A 132 -13.23 -37.71 25.50
N LYS A 133 -12.52 -38.84 25.61
CA LYS A 133 -11.28 -38.94 26.38
C LYS A 133 -10.14 -38.16 25.72
N TYR A 134 -10.12 -38.04 24.39
CA TYR A 134 -9.14 -37.22 23.67
C TYR A 134 -9.20 -35.76 24.15
N TRP A 135 -10.40 -35.20 24.30
CA TRP A 135 -10.59 -33.82 24.73
C TRP A 135 -10.23 -33.61 26.20
N GLY A 136 -10.44 -34.62 27.04
CA GLY A 136 -9.94 -34.64 28.42
C GLY A 136 -8.41 -34.66 28.47
N GLN A 137 -7.76 -35.47 27.64
CA GLN A 137 -6.30 -35.49 27.51
C GLN A 137 -5.76 -34.16 26.98
N HIS A 138 -6.42 -33.56 25.99
CA HIS A 138 -6.06 -32.25 25.41
C HIS A 138 -6.03 -31.12 26.44
N LEU A 139 -6.84 -31.20 27.51
CA LEU A 139 -6.82 -30.23 28.60
C LEU A 139 -5.52 -30.25 29.41
N ARG A 140 -4.91 -31.45 29.57
CA ARG A 140 -3.79 -31.69 30.47
C ARG A 140 -2.46 -31.88 29.77
N GLN A 141 -2.44 -32.54 28.62
CA GLN A 141 -1.19 -32.92 27.95
C GLN A 141 -0.60 -31.73 27.18
N THR A 142 0.70 -31.87 26.88
CA THR A 142 1.50 -30.89 26.14
C THR A 142 0.88 -30.55 24.78
N VAL A 143 0.84 -29.26 24.45
CA VAL A 143 0.48 -28.75 23.13
C VAL A 143 1.71 -28.81 22.21
N ARG A 144 1.68 -29.71 21.22
CA ARG A 144 2.72 -29.91 20.20
C ARG A 144 2.53 -28.99 18.99
N PHE A 145 2.48 -27.68 19.23
CA PHE A 145 2.23 -26.69 18.17
C PHE A 145 3.34 -26.70 17.11
N SER A 146 4.60 -26.74 17.53
CA SER A 146 5.76 -26.75 16.63
C SER A 146 5.75 -27.94 15.65
N GLU A 147 5.42 -29.14 16.15
CA GLU A 147 5.28 -30.34 15.32
C GLU A 147 4.11 -30.21 14.35
N GLY A 148 2.96 -29.69 14.82
CA GLY A 148 1.80 -29.47 13.98
C GLY A 148 2.02 -28.47 12.84
N VAL A 149 2.74 -27.38 13.10
CA VAL A 149 3.14 -26.44 12.05
C VAL A 149 4.11 -27.09 11.07
N ARG A 150 5.07 -27.89 11.55
CA ARG A 150 5.99 -28.63 10.67
C ARG A 150 5.25 -29.61 9.75
N GLU A 151 4.20 -30.25 10.22
CA GLU A 151 3.34 -31.11 9.40
C GLU A 151 2.67 -30.29 8.27
N LEU A 152 2.10 -29.13 8.60
CA LEU A 152 1.45 -28.25 7.61
C LEU A 152 2.45 -27.67 6.60
N LEU A 153 3.68 -27.40 7.02
CA LEU A 153 4.73 -26.84 6.16
C LEU A 153 5.22 -27.81 5.08
N ARG A 154 4.88 -29.11 5.17
CA ARG A 154 5.15 -30.10 4.12
C ARG A 154 4.44 -29.77 2.81
N ASP A 155 3.30 -29.09 2.88
CA ASP A 155 2.62 -28.55 1.71
C ASP A 155 3.23 -27.20 1.34
N GLU A 156 3.87 -27.15 0.16
CA GLU A 156 4.53 -25.95 -0.34
C GLU A 156 3.59 -24.81 -0.75
N THR A 157 2.31 -25.13 -0.96
CA THR A 157 1.29 -24.19 -1.40
C THR A 157 0.50 -23.55 -0.26
N SER A 158 0.81 -23.96 0.98
CA SER A 158 0.06 -23.54 2.16
C SER A 158 0.15 -22.04 2.46
N VAL A 159 -1.01 -21.44 2.74
CA VAL A 159 -1.17 -20.07 3.25
C VAL A 159 -1.77 -20.15 4.65
N PHE A 160 -1.20 -19.42 5.61
CA PHE A 160 -1.63 -19.47 7.01
C PHE A 160 -2.46 -18.23 7.35
N LEU A 161 -3.67 -18.45 7.88
CA LEU A 161 -4.54 -17.41 8.40
C LEU A 161 -4.76 -17.62 9.91
N GLU A 162 -4.31 -16.67 10.74
CA GLU A 162 -4.63 -16.64 12.16
C GLU A 162 -6.04 -16.06 12.37
N VAL A 163 -6.96 -16.90 12.82
CA VAL A 163 -8.34 -16.53 13.14
C VAL A 163 -8.44 -16.14 14.61
N GLY A 164 -8.43 -14.84 14.89
CA GLY A 164 -8.43 -14.31 16.26
C GLY A 164 -7.71 -12.97 16.37
N SER A 165 -7.80 -12.36 17.55
CA SER A 165 -7.20 -11.05 17.83
C SER A 165 -5.68 -11.16 18.04
N GLY A 166 -4.91 -10.38 17.30
CA GLY A 166 -3.46 -10.28 17.46
C GLY A 166 -2.69 -11.06 16.41
N LYS A 167 -1.44 -11.40 16.74
CA LYS A 167 -0.47 -11.98 15.80
C LYS A 167 0.40 -13.07 16.44
N THR A 168 -0.08 -13.66 17.54
CA THR A 168 0.73 -14.55 18.37
C THR A 168 1.09 -15.81 17.60
N LEU A 169 0.09 -16.50 17.04
CA LEU A 169 0.34 -17.71 16.27
C LEU A 169 1.11 -17.39 14.98
N SER A 170 0.80 -16.27 14.34
CA SER A 170 1.52 -15.78 13.16
C SER A 170 3.02 -15.61 13.44
N THR A 171 3.38 -15.03 14.59
CA THR A 171 4.79 -14.89 14.99
C THR A 171 5.44 -16.26 15.25
N LEU A 172 4.75 -17.17 15.93
CA LEU A 172 5.29 -18.52 16.19
C LEU A 172 5.51 -19.33 14.90
N VAL A 173 4.58 -19.23 13.93
CA VAL A 173 4.74 -19.88 12.62
C VAL A 173 5.91 -19.28 11.86
N LYS A 174 6.11 -17.95 11.88
CA LYS A 174 7.28 -17.30 11.25
C LYS A 174 8.60 -17.77 11.85
N GLN A 175 8.66 -17.97 13.17
CA GLN A 175 9.85 -18.45 13.87
C GLN A 175 10.26 -19.89 13.52
N GLN A 176 9.43 -20.62 12.75
CA GLN A 176 9.81 -21.94 12.21
C GLN A 176 10.80 -21.84 11.03
N GLY A 177 11.18 -20.63 10.60
CA GLY A 177 12.18 -20.42 9.54
C GLY A 177 11.67 -20.72 8.12
N ASN A 178 10.40 -20.42 7.85
CA ASN A 178 9.78 -20.60 6.53
C ASN A 178 9.44 -19.25 5.87
N GLU A 179 9.23 -19.28 4.56
CA GLU A 179 8.86 -18.11 3.75
C GLU A 179 7.37 -18.09 3.38
N ARG A 180 6.51 -18.78 4.14
CA ARG A 180 5.09 -18.90 3.82
C ARG A 180 4.35 -17.59 4.04
N VAL A 181 3.26 -17.40 3.29
CA VAL A 181 2.34 -16.29 3.51
C VAL A 181 1.57 -16.53 4.81
N ILE A 182 1.75 -15.62 5.78
CA ILE A 182 1.15 -15.72 7.12
C ILE A 182 0.40 -14.41 7.42
N ILE A 183 -0.91 -14.52 7.63
CA ILE A 183 -1.83 -13.39 7.71
C ILE A 183 -2.65 -13.48 9.00
N SER A 184 -2.81 -12.36 9.70
CA SER A 184 -3.74 -12.25 10.84
C SER A 184 -5.07 -11.63 10.39
N SER A 185 -6.19 -12.19 10.88
CA SER A 185 -7.54 -11.76 10.51
C SER A 185 -8.06 -10.55 11.29
N LEU A 186 -7.67 -10.39 12.56
CA LEU A 186 -8.10 -9.31 13.44
C LEU A 186 -6.90 -8.63 14.11
N PRO A 187 -7.01 -7.32 14.41
CA PRO A 187 -5.93 -6.59 15.07
C PRO A 187 -5.75 -7.05 16.51
N HIS A 188 -4.61 -6.73 17.12
CA HIS A 188 -4.48 -6.87 18.56
C HIS A 188 -5.45 -5.88 19.25
N PRO A 189 -6.05 -6.20 20.42
CA PRO A 189 -7.03 -5.32 21.07
C PRO A 189 -6.52 -3.91 21.43
N LYS A 190 -5.19 -3.72 21.46
CA LYS A 190 -4.52 -2.43 21.71
C LYS A 190 -4.12 -1.69 20.43
N ASP A 191 -4.27 -2.31 19.27
CA ASP A 191 -3.92 -1.66 18.00
C ASP A 191 -5.03 -0.67 17.62
N PRO A 192 -4.69 0.50 17.06
CA PRO A 192 -5.66 1.53 16.69
C PRO A 192 -6.45 1.22 15.40
N ILE A 193 -6.14 0.10 14.73
CA ILE A 193 -6.74 -0.27 13.44
C ILE A 193 -8.13 -0.85 13.66
N SER A 194 -9.11 -0.43 12.86
CA SER A 194 -10.46 -1.00 12.96
C SER A 194 -10.48 -2.50 12.57
N PRO A 195 -11.25 -3.35 13.28
CA PRO A 195 -11.35 -4.77 12.95
C PRO A 195 -11.77 -5.03 11.50
N ALA A 196 -12.74 -4.25 10.99
CA ALA A 196 -13.19 -4.36 9.60
C ALA A 196 -12.08 -4.07 8.59
N LYS A 197 -11.27 -3.02 8.81
CA LYS A 197 -10.13 -2.70 7.92
C LYS A 197 -9.06 -3.79 7.96
N CYS A 198 -8.79 -4.36 9.14
CA CYS A 198 -7.85 -5.47 9.27
C CYS A 198 -8.32 -6.69 8.48
N LEU A 199 -9.61 -7.05 8.63
CA LEU A 199 -10.22 -8.19 7.95
C LEU A 199 -10.22 -8.03 6.41
N LEU A 200 -10.60 -6.86 5.90
CA LEU A 200 -10.55 -6.57 4.46
C LEU A 200 -9.10 -6.59 3.93
N GLY A 201 -8.15 -6.08 4.72
CA GLY A 201 -6.73 -6.18 4.39
C GLY A 201 -6.22 -7.62 4.39
N ALA A 202 -6.70 -8.47 5.30
CA ALA A 202 -6.40 -9.89 5.33
C ALA A 202 -6.96 -10.59 4.08
N LEU A 203 -8.20 -10.30 3.68
CA LEU A 203 -8.82 -10.80 2.46
C LEU A 203 -8.01 -10.42 1.21
N GLY A 204 -7.59 -9.15 1.10
CA GLY A 204 -6.75 -8.70 -0.02
C GLY A 204 -5.40 -9.42 -0.08
N ARG A 205 -4.77 -9.67 1.08
CA ARG A 205 -3.52 -10.44 1.13
C ARG A 205 -3.70 -11.92 0.77
N LEU A 206 -4.82 -12.54 1.15
CA LEU A 206 -5.17 -13.91 0.73
C LEU A 206 -5.34 -13.97 -0.79
N TRP A 207 -6.06 -12.99 -1.36
CA TRP A 207 -6.24 -12.88 -2.82
C TRP A 207 -4.90 -12.71 -3.55
N LEU A 208 -4.01 -11.85 -3.05
CA LEU A 208 -2.64 -11.69 -3.59
C LEU A 208 -1.80 -12.96 -3.48
N ALA A 209 -2.07 -13.82 -2.49
CA ALA A 209 -1.42 -15.10 -2.33
C ALA A 209 -2.02 -16.20 -3.24
N GLY A 210 -2.99 -15.87 -4.09
CA GLY A 210 -3.62 -16.80 -5.03
C GLY A 210 -4.81 -17.58 -4.45
N VAL A 211 -5.29 -17.23 -3.25
CA VAL A 211 -6.51 -17.83 -2.69
C VAL A 211 -7.73 -17.35 -3.47
N GLU A 212 -8.52 -18.29 -3.99
CA GLU A 212 -9.78 -17.98 -4.64
C GLU A 212 -10.79 -17.43 -3.62
N VAL A 213 -11.27 -16.21 -3.87
CA VAL A 213 -12.27 -15.55 -3.04
C VAL A 213 -13.64 -15.70 -3.70
N ASP A 214 -14.61 -16.22 -2.96
CA ASP A 214 -16.02 -16.18 -3.36
C ASP A 214 -16.58 -14.76 -3.20
N TRP A 215 -16.37 -13.93 -4.22
CA TRP A 215 -16.90 -12.57 -4.28
C TRP A 215 -18.43 -12.53 -4.28
N SER A 216 -19.09 -13.58 -4.77
CA SER A 216 -20.55 -13.65 -4.78
C SER A 216 -21.11 -13.87 -3.36
N GLY A 217 -20.46 -14.72 -2.57
CA GLY A 217 -20.73 -14.91 -1.16
C GLY A 217 -20.38 -13.67 -0.32
N PHE A 218 -19.27 -13.01 -0.62
CA PHE A 218 -18.85 -11.80 0.08
C PHE A 218 -19.88 -10.67 -0.01
N TYR A 219 -20.47 -10.47 -1.20
CA TYR A 219 -21.48 -9.42 -1.44
C TYR A 219 -22.93 -9.91 -1.30
N ARG A 220 -23.18 -11.10 -0.73
CA ARG A 220 -24.51 -11.75 -0.71
C ARG A 220 -25.60 -10.88 -0.10
N ASP A 221 -25.28 -10.18 0.99
CA ASP A 221 -26.24 -9.37 1.75
C ASP A 221 -26.25 -7.89 1.33
N GLU A 222 -25.63 -7.58 0.18
CA GLU A 222 -25.51 -6.22 -0.34
C GLU A 222 -26.14 -6.07 -1.72
N LYS A 223 -26.76 -4.92 -1.97
CA LYS A 223 -27.21 -4.55 -3.32
C LYS A 223 -26.13 -3.74 -4.01
N ARG A 224 -25.56 -4.27 -5.09
CA ARG A 224 -24.47 -3.66 -5.86
C ARG A 224 -24.85 -3.54 -7.33
N ASP A 225 -24.54 -2.40 -7.95
CA ASP A 225 -24.72 -2.19 -9.39
C ASP A 225 -23.40 -2.47 -10.13
N ARG A 226 -23.50 -3.04 -11.34
CA ARG A 226 -22.33 -3.26 -12.20
C ARG A 226 -21.94 -1.96 -12.87
N LEU A 227 -20.68 -1.56 -12.72
CA LEU A 227 -20.11 -0.38 -13.37
C LEU A 227 -19.20 -0.80 -14.53
N SER A 228 -19.18 -0.01 -15.59
CA SER A 228 -18.20 -0.17 -16.67
C SER A 228 -16.84 0.33 -16.18
N LEU A 229 -15.85 -0.56 -16.12
CA LEU A 229 -14.46 -0.24 -15.78
C LEU A 229 -13.57 -0.37 -17.02
N PRO A 230 -12.36 0.22 -17.01
CA PRO A 230 -11.38 -0.02 -18.06
C PRO A 230 -11.21 -1.52 -18.34
N THR A 231 -11.15 -1.89 -19.62
CA THR A 231 -10.93 -3.27 -20.04
C THR A 231 -9.48 -3.70 -19.81
N TYR A 232 -9.22 -5.01 -19.89
CA TYR A 232 -7.89 -5.57 -19.65
C TYR A 232 -6.82 -4.90 -20.53
N PRO A 233 -5.77 -4.31 -19.94
CA PRO A 233 -4.71 -3.65 -20.71
C PRO A 233 -3.73 -4.69 -21.27
N PHE A 234 -4.06 -5.30 -22.42
CA PHE A 234 -3.18 -6.29 -23.07
C PHE A 234 -1.74 -5.75 -23.27
N GLU A 235 -0.75 -6.52 -22.83
CA GLU A 235 0.67 -6.31 -23.16
C GLU A 235 0.90 -6.72 -24.62
N ARG A 236 0.69 -5.79 -25.55
CA ARG A 236 0.70 -6.08 -26.98
C ARG A 236 2.11 -6.35 -27.49
N GLN A 237 2.29 -7.47 -28.19
CA GLN A 237 3.48 -7.78 -28.97
C GLN A 237 3.10 -8.06 -30.42
N ARG A 238 3.98 -7.68 -31.35
CA ARG A 238 3.78 -7.94 -32.78
C ARG A 238 4.15 -9.39 -33.08
N TYR A 239 3.15 -10.22 -33.35
CA TYR A 239 3.34 -11.56 -33.90
C TYR A 239 3.01 -11.53 -35.39
N TRP A 240 4.06 -11.47 -36.22
CA TRP A 240 3.94 -11.45 -37.68
C TRP A 240 4.97 -12.39 -38.29
N VAL A 241 4.57 -13.16 -39.30
CA VAL A 241 5.52 -13.94 -40.11
C VAL A 241 6.02 -13.01 -41.21
N ASP A 242 7.24 -12.50 -41.05
CA ASP A 242 7.84 -11.66 -42.08
C ASP A 242 8.12 -12.51 -43.34
N PRO A 243 7.74 -12.03 -44.53
CA PRO A 243 8.03 -12.74 -45.78
C PRO A 243 9.55 -12.86 -45.97
N PRO A 244 10.05 -13.93 -46.62
CA PRO A 244 11.48 -14.11 -46.84
C PRO A 244 12.04 -12.88 -47.56
N THR A 245 13.05 -12.25 -46.95
CA THR A 245 13.66 -11.03 -47.45
C THR A 245 14.39 -11.31 -48.75
N THR A 246 13.75 -11.04 -49.89
CA THR A 246 14.44 -10.97 -51.17
C THR A 246 15.35 -9.75 -51.13
N VAL A 247 16.65 -9.98 -51.02
CA VAL A 247 17.67 -8.93 -51.06
C VAL A 247 17.58 -8.23 -52.42
N SER A 248 17.27 -6.94 -52.45
CA SER A 248 17.44 -6.08 -53.63
C SER A 248 17.78 -4.65 -53.23
N GLN A 249 18.70 -4.08 -54.00
CA GLN A 249 19.55 -2.91 -53.76
C GLN A 249 18.82 -1.56 -53.57
N PRO A 250 19.53 -0.53 -53.05
CA PRO A 250 18.93 0.71 -52.59
C PRO A 250 18.69 1.71 -53.74
N THR A 251 17.56 2.41 -53.71
CA THR A 251 17.43 3.70 -54.39
C THR A 251 16.45 4.62 -53.65
N ALA A 252 16.80 5.90 -53.67
CA ALA A 252 16.23 6.97 -52.87
C ALA A 252 14.75 7.29 -53.16
N THR A 253 14.14 7.90 -52.15
CA THR A 253 12.85 8.60 -51.97
C THR A 253 12.34 9.45 -53.16
N PRO A 254 11.13 10.06 -53.08
CA PRO A 254 9.89 9.75 -52.35
C PRO A 254 8.61 9.95 -53.20
N GLN A 255 7.57 9.09 -53.12
CA GLN A 255 6.20 9.58 -53.38
C GLN A 255 5.05 8.71 -52.88
N LYS A 256 4.10 9.43 -52.27
CA LYS A 256 2.74 9.13 -51.82
C LYS A 256 1.99 8.09 -52.67
N SER A 257 1.32 7.14 -52.01
CA SER A 257 -0.03 6.75 -52.42
C SER A 257 -0.86 6.27 -51.22
N THR A 258 -1.98 6.97 -51.04
CA THR A 258 -3.09 6.64 -50.16
C THR A 258 -3.87 5.46 -50.74
N LYS A 259 -4.07 4.40 -49.96
CA LYS A 259 -5.24 3.53 -50.12
C LYS A 259 -5.76 3.13 -48.74
N LYS A 260 -6.85 3.82 -48.36
CA LYS A 260 -7.72 3.49 -47.23
C LYS A 260 -8.28 2.08 -47.39
N SER A 261 -8.30 1.33 -46.29
CA SER A 261 -9.11 0.11 -46.11
C SER A 261 -9.97 0.28 -44.86
N PRO A 262 -11.22 -0.21 -44.85
CA PRO A 262 -12.33 0.45 -44.19
C PRO A 262 -12.90 -0.35 -43.01
N VAL A 263 -13.58 0.38 -42.11
CA VAL A 263 -14.51 -0.15 -41.09
C VAL A 263 -13.80 -0.71 -39.85
N LEU A 264 -13.34 0.03 -38.85
CA LEU A 264 -13.91 1.22 -38.21
C LEU A 264 -12.77 1.96 -37.49
N GLU A 265 -12.29 2.96 -38.21
CA GLU A 265 -11.42 4.06 -37.81
C GLU A 265 -12.20 5.01 -36.89
N HIS A 266 -12.86 4.41 -35.89
CA HIS A 266 -14.07 4.95 -35.36
C HIS A 266 -14.09 4.75 -33.83
N LEU A 267 -13.75 5.78 -33.03
CA LEU A 267 -14.03 7.17 -33.41
C LEU A 267 -13.21 8.27 -32.76
N TYR A 268 -12.01 8.02 -32.22
CA TYR A 268 -11.21 9.15 -31.72
C TYR A 268 -9.74 9.03 -32.11
N ALA A 269 -9.39 9.69 -33.21
CA ALA A 269 -8.06 10.24 -33.38
C ALA A 269 -8.05 11.61 -32.68
N PRO A 270 -7.09 11.92 -31.80
CA PRO A 270 -6.95 13.28 -31.30
C PRO A 270 -6.72 14.19 -32.51
N GLN A 271 -7.70 15.05 -32.77
CA GLN A 271 -7.60 16.07 -33.79
C GLN A 271 -7.47 17.40 -33.08
N TRP A 272 -6.41 18.12 -33.43
CA TRP A 272 -6.24 19.50 -33.01
C TRP A 272 -7.25 20.35 -33.75
N THR A 273 -8.23 20.86 -33.01
CA THR A 273 -9.16 21.86 -33.54
C THR A 273 -8.58 23.23 -33.17
N LEU A 274 -8.33 24.06 -34.18
CA LEU A 274 -7.95 25.45 -33.96
C LEU A 274 -9.11 26.15 -33.23
N ALA A 275 -8.85 26.60 -32.01
CA ALA A 275 -9.77 27.41 -31.25
C ALA A 275 -9.22 28.85 -31.20
N PRO A 276 -10.07 29.88 -31.34
CA PRO A 276 -9.65 31.25 -31.10
C PRO A 276 -9.20 31.38 -29.65
N LEU A 277 -8.05 32.03 -29.44
CA LEU A 277 -7.57 32.33 -28.10
C LEU A 277 -8.56 33.31 -27.45
N GLU A 278 -9.17 32.91 -26.33
CA GLU A 278 -10.06 33.80 -25.57
C GLU A 278 -9.24 34.87 -24.84
N THR A 279 -8.91 35.95 -25.54
CA THR A 279 -8.22 37.11 -24.97
C THR A 279 -9.24 38.03 -24.27
N GLY A 280 -9.85 37.56 -23.19
CA GLY A 280 -10.73 38.36 -22.33
C GLY A 280 -9.96 39.06 -21.21
N SER A 281 -10.08 40.38 -21.07
CA SER A 281 -9.50 41.11 -19.93
C SER A 281 -10.10 40.68 -18.58
N GLU A 282 -11.33 40.16 -18.59
CA GLU A 282 -12.02 39.59 -17.42
C GLU A 282 -11.37 38.31 -16.91
N ASN A 283 -10.83 37.47 -17.81
CA ASN A 283 -10.13 36.22 -17.48
C ASN A 283 -8.80 36.49 -16.77
N GLN A 284 -8.05 37.50 -17.22
CA GLN A 284 -6.81 37.94 -16.55
C GLN A 284 -7.08 38.64 -15.20
N ALA A 285 -8.31 39.10 -14.94
CA ALA A 285 -8.66 39.72 -13.66
C ALA A 285 -8.51 38.74 -12.47
N GLN A 286 -8.71 37.45 -12.72
CA GLN A 286 -8.76 36.38 -11.71
C GLN A 286 -7.37 35.89 -11.23
N LEU A 287 -6.30 36.22 -11.95
CA LEU A 287 -4.91 35.92 -11.62
C LEU A 287 -4.37 36.81 -10.47
N ALA A 288 -5.04 36.84 -9.33
CA ALA A 288 -4.70 37.75 -8.22
C ALA A 288 -3.39 37.40 -7.51
N ARG A 289 -3.17 36.11 -7.22
CA ARG A 289 -1.98 35.57 -6.54
C ARG A 289 -1.45 34.36 -7.32
N VAL A 290 -0.30 34.51 -7.98
CA VAL A 290 0.27 33.50 -8.87
C VAL A 290 1.63 33.04 -8.35
N LEU A 291 1.81 31.74 -8.19
CA LEU A 291 3.10 31.10 -7.94
C LEU A 291 3.62 30.55 -9.26
N VAL A 292 4.81 30.99 -9.69
CA VAL A 292 5.41 30.58 -10.97
C VAL A 292 6.68 29.80 -10.66
N LEU A 293 6.72 28.52 -11.03
CA LEU A 293 7.93 27.71 -11.00
C LEU A 293 8.69 27.98 -12.30
N CYS A 294 9.73 28.80 -12.22
CA CYS A 294 10.43 29.36 -13.38
C CYS A 294 11.34 28.33 -14.04
N ASP A 295 11.18 28.19 -15.35
CA ASP A 295 12.06 27.45 -16.25
C ASP A 295 13.46 28.07 -16.34
N ARG A 296 14.35 27.39 -17.09
CA ARG A 296 15.73 27.83 -17.32
C ARG A 296 15.90 28.76 -18.53
N CYS A 297 14.87 28.94 -19.36
CA CYS A 297 14.90 29.82 -20.53
C CYS A 297 14.21 31.16 -20.29
N HIS A 298 14.06 31.57 -19.03
CA HIS A 298 13.55 32.86 -18.59
C HIS A 298 12.08 33.17 -18.93
N LEU A 299 11.31 32.22 -19.47
CA LEU A 299 9.89 32.44 -19.78
C LEU A 299 9.08 32.77 -18.51
N GLY A 300 9.33 32.05 -17.43
CA GLY A 300 8.72 32.28 -16.12
C GLY A 300 9.10 33.63 -15.51
N GLU A 301 10.31 34.13 -15.77
CA GLU A 301 10.73 35.46 -15.30
C GLU A 301 9.97 36.57 -16.04
N HIS A 302 9.84 36.46 -17.36
CA HIS A 302 9.03 37.36 -18.16
C HIS A 302 7.55 37.32 -17.76
N LEU A 303 7.00 36.13 -17.52
CA LEU A 303 5.64 35.93 -17.01
C LEU A 303 5.42 36.66 -15.67
N VAL A 304 6.35 36.51 -14.74
CA VAL A 304 6.31 37.18 -13.44
C VAL A 304 6.42 38.70 -13.57
N GLN A 305 7.27 39.21 -14.46
CA GLN A 305 7.39 40.66 -14.72
C GLN A 305 6.08 41.24 -15.27
N GLN A 306 5.44 40.55 -16.21
CA GLN A 306 4.20 40.99 -16.82
C GLN A 306 3.02 40.95 -15.83
N LEU A 307 2.89 39.90 -15.02
CA LEU A 307 1.88 39.85 -13.95
C LEU A 307 2.05 41.02 -12.96
N ARG A 308 3.29 41.37 -12.63
CA ARG A 308 3.59 42.48 -11.71
C ARG A 308 3.30 43.84 -12.33
N SER A 309 3.56 44.04 -13.63
CA SER A 309 3.23 45.30 -14.31
C SER A 309 1.71 45.52 -14.39
N GLN A 310 0.92 44.44 -14.39
CA GLN A 310 -0.54 44.45 -14.28
C GLN A 310 -1.07 44.54 -12.83
N GLY A 311 -0.18 44.76 -11.84
CA GLY A 311 -0.55 44.92 -10.43
C GLY A 311 -0.90 43.62 -9.69
N LYS A 312 -0.63 42.44 -10.29
CA LYS A 312 -0.89 41.14 -9.66
C LYS A 312 0.23 40.73 -8.69
N THR A 313 -0.08 39.85 -7.74
CA THR A 313 0.92 39.29 -6.83
C THR A 313 1.53 38.03 -7.45
N ALA A 314 2.65 38.18 -8.16
CA ALA A 314 3.40 37.05 -8.72
C ALA A 314 4.67 36.72 -7.90
N ILE A 315 4.81 35.45 -7.54
CA ILE A 315 5.94 34.89 -6.78
C ILE A 315 6.71 33.93 -7.69
N ALA A 316 8.01 34.16 -7.83
CA ALA A 316 8.90 33.30 -8.63
C ALA A 316 9.53 32.21 -7.76
N VAL A 317 9.62 31.00 -8.28
CA VAL A 317 10.29 29.86 -7.64
C VAL A 317 11.26 29.23 -8.66
N GLY A 318 12.55 29.44 -8.46
CA GLY A 318 13.60 28.82 -9.26
C GLY A 318 14.00 27.44 -8.76
N ILE A 319 14.76 26.72 -9.60
CA ILE A 319 15.44 25.48 -9.22
C ILE A 319 16.72 25.85 -8.44
N GLY A 320 16.87 25.32 -7.23
CA GLY A 320 18.08 25.46 -6.41
C GLY A 320 18.47 24.15 -5.73
N ASP A 321 19.45 24.18 -4.83
CA ASP A 321 19.89 22.99 -4.08
C ASP A 321 19.24 22.87 -2.69
N ARG A 322 18.50 23.91 -2.26
CA ARG A 322 17.83 24.00 -0.97
C ARG A 322 16.82 25.15 -0.95
N PHE A 323 15.88 25.13 0.00
CA PHE A 323 14.97 26.23 0.25
C PHE A 323 15.75 27.52 0.56
N THR A 324 15.63 28.49 -0.35
CA THR A 324 16.27 29.80 -0.24
C THR A 324 15.26 30.88 -0.60
N ARG A 325 15.18 31.93 0.22
CA ARG A 325 14.26 33.05 0.01
C ARG A 325 15.00 34.29 -0.48
N TYR A 326 14.69 34.74 -1.69
CA TYR A 326 15.21 35.97 -2.29
C TYR A 326 14.19 37.11 -2.12
N GLY A 327 14.27 37.78 -0.97
CA GLY A 327 13.37 38.88 -0.64
C GLY A 327 11.94 38.43 -0.32
N GLN A 328 10.94 39.16 -0.82
CA GLN A 328 9.53 38.89 -0.49
C GLN A 328 8.76 38.07 -1.54
N LYS A 329 9.24 38.02 -2.79
CA LYS A 329 8.48 37.48 -3.94
C LYS A 329 9.29 36.53 -4.83
N ALA A 330 10.42 36.02 -4.34
CA ALA A 330 11.23 35.06 -5.06
C ALA A 330 11.83 34.02 -4.10
N TYR A 331 11.86 32.77 -4.54
CA TYR A 331 12.36 31.61 -3.81
C TYR A 331 13.16 30.70 -4.76
N ALA A 332 13.98 29.82 -4.20
CA ALA A 332 14.53 28.66 -4.90
C ALA A 332 14.40 27.43 -4.00
N ILE A 333 14.16 26.26 -4.59
CA ILE A 333 14.00 24.98 -3.90
C ILE A 333 14.64 23.84 -4.69
N ASP A 334 15.09 22.76 -4.04
CA ASP A 334 15.44 21.50 -4.71
C ASP A 334 14.14 20.80 -5.16
N PRO A 335 13.95 20.56 -6.47
CA PRO A 335 12.77 19.86 -7.00
C PRO A 335 12.50 18.49 -6.38
N ARG A 336 13.52 17.84 -5.80
CA ARG A 336 13.47 16.50 -5.22
C ARG A 336 13.29 16.50 -3.70
N SER A 337 13.31 17.66 -3.06
CA SER A 337 13.24 17.79 -1.60
C SER A 337 11.82 18.10 -1.13
N SER A 338 11.15 17.12 -0.51
CA SER A 338 9.84 17.33 0.10
C SER A 338 9.86 18.42 1.19
N GLU A 339 10.96 18.51 1.95
CA GLU A 339 11.13 19.52 3.01
C GLU A 339 11.14 20.94 2.46
N ASP A 340 11.69 21.15 1.25
CA ASP A 340 11.74 22.47 0.63
C ASP A 340 10.35 22.95 0.17
N TYR A 341 9.52 22.05 -0.35
CA TYR A 341 8.12 22.39 -0.68
C TYR A 341 7.34 22.73 0.59
N GLU A 342 7.51 21.96 1.66
CA GLU A 342 6.87 22.25 2.95
C GLU A 342 7.28 23.62 3.50
N ALA A 343 8.57 23.96 3.44
CA ALA A 343 9.09 25.25 3.86
C ALA A 343 8.52 26.40 3.00
N LEU A 344 8.42 26.20 1.68
CA LEU A 344 7.83 27.17 0.76
C LEU A 344 6.35 27.44 1.08
N PHE A 345 5.51 26.40 1.14
CA PHE A 345 4.09 26.58 1.42
C PHE A 345 3.82 27.10 2.84
N ALA A 346 4.67 26.76 3.82
CA ALA A 346 4.60 27.33 5.16
C ALA A 346 4.89 28.85 5.16
N ASP A 347 5.98 29.30 4.53
CA ASP A 347 6.30 30.75 4.44
C ASP A 347 5.22 31.52 3.66
N LEU A 348 4.66 30.92 2.59
CA LEU A 348 3.55 31.50 1.85
C LEU A 348 2.28 31.64 2.69
N ARG A 349 1.92 30.62 3.49
CA ARG A 349 0.77 30.68 4.41
C ARG A 349 0.97 31.75 5.47
N ASP A 350 2.12 31.75 6.13
CA ASP A 350 2.40 32.63 7.28
C ASP A 350 2.41 34.13 6.88
N ARG A 351 2.57 34.40 5.58
CA ARG A 351 2.53 35.74 4.99
C ARG A 351 1.21 36.07 4.29
N ASP A 352 0.20 35.21 4.39
CA ASP A 352 -1.09 35.31 3.69
C ASP A 352 -0.97 35.44 2.16
N ARG A 353 -0.03 34.67 1.58
CA ARG A 353 0.35 34.68 0.17
C ARG A 353 0.14 33.34 -0.53
N LEU A 354 -0.72 32.47 0.01
CA LEU A 354 -1.09 31.24 -0.70
C LEU A 354 -1.65 31.57 -2.10
N PRO A 355 -1.16 30.91 -3.15
CA PRO A 355 -1.52 31.23 -4.53
C PRO A 355 -2.96 30.84 -4.84
N THR A 356 -3.64 31.56 -5.74
CA THR A 356 -4.86 31.03 -6.38
C THR A 356 -4.52 30.28 -7.66
N HIS A 357 -3.37 30.59 -8.26
CA HIS A 357 -2.87 29.95 -9.48
C HIS A 357 -1.41 29.55 -9.31
N LEU A 358 -1.06 28.37 -9.81
CA LEU A 358 0.30 27.84 -9.86
C LEU A 358 0.62 27.53 -11.32
N VAL A 359 1.69 28.14 -11.85
CA VAL A 359 2.18 27.89 -13.21
C VAL A 359 3.50 27.13 -13.10
N HIS A 360 3.53 25.91 -13.60
CA HIS A 360 4.66 25.01 -13.54
C HIS A 360 5.36 24.98 -14.92
N LEU A 361 6.56 25.57 -14.99
CA LEU A 361 7.33 25.70 -16.23
C LEU A 361 8.61 24.87 -16.22
N TRP A 362 8.93 24.10 -15.17
CA TRP A 362 10.22 23.41 -15.09
C TRP A 362 10.46 22.36 -16.17
N THR A 363 9.41 21.93 -16.88
CA THR A 363 9.51 21.02 -18.02
C THR A 363 9.79 21.71 -19.35
N ILE A 364 9.75 23.05 -19.39
CA ILE A 364 10.08 23.86 -20.57
C ILE A 364 11.59 23.85 -20.78
N ASP A 365 12.01 23.39 -21.96
CA ASP A 365 13.42 23.42 -22.38
C ASP A 365 13.52 23.59 -23.91
N PRO A 366 14.15 24.67 -24.42
CA PRO A 366 14.27 24.98 -25.84
C PRO A 366 15.25 24.08 -26.60
N GLU A 367 16.25 23.49 -25.93
CA GLU A 367 17.23 22.64 -26.62
C GLU A 367 16.71 21.20 -26.79
N GLY A 368 15.62 20.86 -26.09
CA GLY A 368 15.26 19.48 -25.82
C GLY A 368 16.35 18.80 -25.00
N TYR A 369 16.02 17.78 -24.21
CA TYR A 369 17.09 16.98 -23.65
C TYR A 369 17.82 16.34 -24.82
N SER A 370 19.09 16.70 -25.06
CA SER A 370 19.87 16.13 -26.14
C SER A 370 19.93 14.62 -25.91
N HIS A 371 19.07 13.85 -26.57
CA HIS A 371 18.76 12.44 -26.25
C HIS A 371 20.02 11.57 -26.20
N LYS A 372 20.72 11.55 -25.07
CA LYS A 372 22.03 10.90 -24.94
C LYS A 372 22.15 10.01 -23.71
N GLY A 373 21.09 9.81 -22.92
CA GLY A 373 21.08 8.76 -21.90
C GLY A 373 19.86 8.71 -20.99
N LEU A 374 19.83 7.68 -20.13
CA LEU A 374 18.82 7.47 -19.08
C LEU A 374 18.71 8.67 -18.11
N THR A 375 19.81 9.40 -17.91
CA THR A 375 19.88 10.59 -17.04
C THR A 375 18.95 11.73 -17.47
N ASP A 376 18.65 11.82 -18.76
CA ASP A 376 17.79 12.86 -19.32
C ASP A 376 16.31 12.59 -19.00
N ILE A 377 15.92 11.31 -19.00
CA ILE A 377 14.57 10.87 -18.65
C ILE A 377 14.32 11.09 -17.16
N ASP A 378 15.26 10.68 -16.30
CA ASP A 378 15.17 10.86 -14.86
C ASP A 378 15.02 12.36 -14.51
N ARG A 379 15.81 13.22 -15.15
CA ARG A 379 15.71 14.67 -14.96
C ARG A 379 14.36 15.23 -15.43
N ALA A 380 13.84 14.77 -16.57
CA ALA A 380 12.51 15.19 -17.04
C ALA A 380 11.39 14.77 -16.08
N GLN A 381 11.49 13.58 -15.48
CA GLN A 381 10.55 13.09 -14.48
C GLN A 381 10.66 13.85 -13.15
N ASP A 382 11.87 14.13 -12.68
CA ASP A 382 12.14 14.93 -11.47
C ASP A 382 11.55 16.33 -11.60
N LEU A 383 11.83 16.98 -12.73
CA LEU A 383 11.34 18.34 -13.00
C LEU A 383 9.86 18.39 -13.36
N GLY A 384 9.28 17.32 -13.90
CA GLY A 384 7.87 17.23 -14.28
C GLY A 384 6.99 16.49 -13.28
N PHE A 385 6.90 15.17 -13.43
CA PHE A 385 5.95 14.35 -12.67
C PHE A 385 6.18 14.37 -11.16
N PHE A 386 7.43 14.19 -10.70
CA PHE A 386 7.73 14.11 -9.27
C PHE A 386 7.61 15.46 -8.57
N SER A 387 8.08 16.55 -9.18
CA SER A 387 7.88 17.89 -8.62
C SER A 387 6.40 18.25 -8.50
N LEU A 388 5.57 17.91 -9.51
CA LEU A 388 4.13 18.12 -9.47
C LEU A 388 3.47 17.32 -8.33
N LEU A 389 3.93 16.08 -8.11
CA LEU A 389 3.45 15.24 -7.02
C LEU A 389 3.77 15.85 -5.64
N GLU A 390 4.97 16.37 -5.43
CA GLU A 390 5.37 17.02 -4.18
C GLU A 390 4.62 18.34 -3.93
N ILE A 391 4.38 19.12 -4.97
CA ILE A 391 3.53 20.32 -4.92
C ILE A 391 2.13 19.96 -4.43
N VAL A 392 1.49 18.96 -5.05
CA VAL A 392 0.11 18.57 -4.73
C VAL A 392 0.02 17.95 -3.33
N ARG A 393 0.96 17.08 -2.96
CA ARG A 393 1.04 16.51 -1.61
C ARG A 393 1.16 17.58 -0.54
N THR A 394 2.00 18.59 -0.78
CA THR A 394 2.24 19.68 0.16
C THR A 394 1.04 20.63 0.21
N ALA A 395 0.58 21.11 -0.94
CA ALA A 395 -0.59 21.98 -1.04
C ALA A 395 -1.85 21.33 -0.45
N GLY A 396 -2.01 20.01 -0.59
CA GLY A 396 -3.12 19.23 -0.07
C GLY A 396 -3.23 19.21 1.46
N LYS A 397 -2.17 19.60 2.18
CA LYS A 397 -2.18 19.73 3.66
C LYS A 397 -2.93 20.98 4.14
N TYR A 398 -3.18 21.94 3.25
CA TYR A 398 -3.81 23.22 3.58
C TYR A 398 -5.30 23.24 3.23
N LYS A 399 -6.07 24.07 3.94
CA LYS A 399 -7.48 24.31 3.64
C LYS A 399 -7.62 25.45 2.64
N TRP A 400 -8.20 25.15 1.49
CA TRP A 400 -8.39 26.07 0.38
C TRP A 400 -9.82 26.64 0.37
N SER A 401 -9.95 27.95 0.54
CA SER A 401 -11.25 28.64 0.47
C SER A 401 -11.74 28.82 -0.97
N GLN A 402 -10.82 29.01 -1.90
CA GLN A 402 -11.03 29.08 -3.35
C GLN A 402 -10.28 27.94 -4.03
N PRO A 403 -10.68 27.52 -5.25
CA PRO A 403 -9.92 26.53 -5.99
C PRO A 403 -8.47 26.97 -6.24
N LEU A 404 -7.54 26.03 -6.17
CA LEU A 404 -6.17 26.22 -6.63
C LEU A 404 -6.07 25.75 -8.09
N HIS A 405 -5.80 26.68 -9.00
CA HIS A 405 -5.58 26.37 -10.41
C HIS A 405 -4.12 26.03 -10.65
N ILE A 406 -3.85 24.87 -11.24
CA ILE A 406 -2.52 24.33 -11.50
C ILE A 406 -2.36 24.19 -13.01
N HIS A 407 -1.51 25.03 -13.60
CA HIS A 407 -1.20 25.05 -15.02
C HIS A 407 0.17 24.38 -15.20
N VAL A 408 0.19 23.22 -15.83
CA VAL A 408 1.42 22.49 -16.15
C VAL A 408 1.77 22.76 -17.60
N VAL A 409 2.91 23.40 -17.83
CA VAL A 409 3.30 23.90 -19.14
C VAL A 409 4.49 23.11 -19.66
N THR A 410 4.29 22.43 -20.78
CA THR A 410 5.32 21.66 -21.50
C THR A 410 5.60 22.32 -22.85
N ASN A 411 6.65 21.91 -23.55
CA ASN A 411 6.81 22.18 -24.98
C ASN A 411 7.03 20.86 -25.72
N ASN A 412 6.55 20.79 -26.96
CA ASN A 412 6.80 19.66 -27.86
C ASN A 412 6.44 18.28 -27.22
N MET A 413 5.45 18.23 -26.33
CA MET A 413 4.99 16.99 -25.70
C MET A 413 4.08 16.20 -26.65
N GLN A 414 3.33 16.90 -27.50
CA GLN A 414 2.41 16.33 -28.48
C GLN A 414 2.71 16.89 -29.87
N ALA A 415 2.57 16.05 -30.89
CA ALA A 415 2.69 16.50 -32.28
C ALA A 415 1.35 17.13 -32.72
N VAL A 416 1.36 18.42 -33.03
CA VAL A 416 0.24 19.13 -33.65
C VAL A 416 0.30 18.99 -35.17
N THR A 417 1.49 19.17 -35.74
CA THR A 417 1.79 18.92 -37.15
C THR A 417 2.69 17.68 -37.33
N PRO A 418 2.66 17.01 -38.50
CA PRO A 418 3.47 15.80 -38.74
C PRO A 418 4.99 16.00 -38.70
N ASP A 419 5.45 17.26 -38.82
CA ASP A 419 6.86 17.62 -38.94
C ASP A 419 7.47 18.06 -37.59
N GLU A 420 6.68 18.06 -36.51
CA GLU A 420 7.15 18.40 -35.17
C GLU A 420 7.95 17.26 -34.53
N SER A 421 9.10 17.62 -33.94
CA SER A 421 9.81 16.73 -33.03
C SER A 421 9.10 16.72 -31.68
N VAL A 422 8.84 15.53 -31.13
CA VAL A 422 8.20 15.35 -29.82
C VAL A 422 9.20 14.82 -28.78
N TYR A 423 8.97 15.15 -27.51
CA TYR A 423 9.75 14.72 -26.35
C TYR A 423 8.86 13.87 -25.41
N PRO A 424 8.79 12.55 -25.62
CA PRO A 424 7.84 11.67 -24.93
C PRO A 424 7.99 11.64 -23.41
N GLU A 425 9.19 11.87 -22.88
CA GLU A 425 9.48 11.90 -21.45
C GLU A 425 8.64 12.95 -20.70
N ARG A 426 8.26 14.04 -21.37
CA ARG A 426 7.40 15.10 -20.82
C ARG A 426 5.95 14.66 -20.66
N ALA A 427 5.50 13.66 -21.43
CA ALA A 427 4.11 13.17 -21.40
C ALA A 427 3.72 12.52 -20.06
N THR A 428 4.70 12.22 -19.19
CA THR A 428 4.48 11.67 -17.85
C THR A 428 3.58 12.56 -16.98
N VAL A 429 3.56 13.88 -17.21
CA VAL A 429 2.73 14.82 -16.44
C VAL A 429 1.22 14.71 -16.76
N LEU A 430 0.85 14.18 -17.94
CA LEU A 430 -0.55 14.10 -18.38
C LEU A 430 -1.41 13.24 -17.45
N GLY A 431 -0.84 12.14 -16.95
CA GLY A 431 -1.52 11.27 -15.98
C GLY A 431 -1.82 12.02 -14.69
N ALA A 432 -0.83 12.71 -14.14
CA ALA A 432 -0.99 13.50 -12.92
C ALA A 432 -2.04 14.60 -13.10
N VAL A 433 -1.96 15.40 -14.18
CA VAL A 433 -2.93 16.48 -14.48
C VAL A 433 -4.37 15.97 -14.51
N LYS A 434 -4.62 14.76 -15.03
CA LYS A 434 -5.98 14.17 -15.09
C LYS A 434 -6.45 13.63 -13.74
N VAL A 435 -5.54 13.15 -12.89
CA VAL A 435 -5.89 12.46 -11.63
C VAL A 435 -5.97 13.42 -10.44
N ILE A 436 -5.14 14.47 -10.39
CA ILE A 436 -5.10 15.42 -9.27
C ILE A 436 -6.49 15.99 -8.91
N PRO A 437 -7.32 16.46 -9.86
CA PRO A 437 -8.66 16.98 -9.53
C PRO A 437 -9.62 15.93 -8.97
N LEU A 438 -9.40 14.64 -9.30
CA LEU A 438 -10.20 13.52 -8.79
C LEU A 438 -9.86 13.21 -7.32
N GLU A 439 -8.60 13.41 -6.92
CA GLU A 439 -8.13 13.19 -5.56
C GLU A 439 -8.31 14.42 -4.66
N TYR A 440 -8.17 15.62 -5.24
CA TYR A 440 -8.25 16.90 -4.55
C TYR A 440 -9.35 17.79 -5.16
N PRO A 441 -10.60 17.74 -4.66
CA PRO A 441 -11.75 18.43 -5.28
C PRO A 441 -11.66 19.96 -5.37
N LYS A 442 -10.68 20.57 -4.70
CA LYS A 442 -10.40 22.02 -4.76
C LYS A 442 -9.25 22.36 -5.71
N PHE A 443 -8.64 21.38 -6.37
CA PHE A 443 -7.58 21.60 -7.34
C PHE A 443 -8.14 21.45 -8.74
N VAL A 444 -7.78 22.41 -9.60
CA VAL A 444 -8.15 22.41 -11.02
C VAL A 444 -6.85 22.35 -11.80
N CYS A 445 -6.67 21.35 -12.66
CA CYS A 445 -5.43 21.17 -13.39
C CYS A 445 -5.66 21.39 -14.89
N ARG A 446 -4.69 22.04 -15.54
CA ARG A 446 -4.64 22.20 -17.00
C ARG A 446 -3.24 21.83 -17.50
N SER A 447 -3.20 21.08 -18.59
CA SER A 447 -1.96 20.85 -19.35
C SER A 447 -1.94 21.79 -20.55
N ILE A 448 -0.84 22.51 -20.71
CA ILE A 448 -0.61 23.45 -21.82
C ILE A 448 0.66 22.99 -22.51
N ASP A 449 0.56 22.54 -23.76
CA ASP A 449 1.73 22.27 -24.58
C ASP A 449 2.01 23.50 -25.44
N PHE A 450 3.09 24.20 -25.11
CA PHE A 450 3.41 25.54 -25.57
C PHE A 450 4.54 25.49 -26.61
N ASP A 451 4.30 26.05 -27.79
CA ASP A 451 5.30 26.13 -28.85
C ASP A 451 6.26 27.30 -28.61
N LEU A 452 7.51 26.99 -28.27
CA LEU A 452 8.54 27.99 -28.04
C LEU A 452 9.07 28.62 -29.33
N LEU A 453 8.88 28.01 -30.51
CA LEU A 453 9.47 28.50 -31.75
C LEU A 453 8.57 29.51 -32.49
N ALA A 454 7.31 29.64 -32.09
CA ALA A 454 6.31 30.43 -32.81
C ALA A 454 6.36 31.95 -32.57
N LEU A 455 6.98 32.43 -31.48
CA LEU A 455 6.91 33.84 -31.04
C LEU A 455 8.24 34.40 -30.54
N GLU A 456 8.38 35.74 -30.53
CA GLU A 456 9.46 36.46 -29.82
C GLU A 456 9.24 36.41 -28.29
N ASP A 457 10.31 36.48 -27.49
CA ASP A 457 10.28 36.18 -26.04
C ASP A 457 9.25 37.01 -25.23
N SER A 458 9.02 38.29 -25.59
CA SER A 458 8.04 39.14 -24.89
C SER A 458 6.58 38.76 -25.20
N ASP A 459 6.33 38.22 -26.39
CA ASP A 459 4.99 37.82 -26.82
C ASP A 459 4.59 36.46 -26.24
N ARG A 460 5.57 35.58 -25.99
CA ARG A 460 5.35 34.26 -25.37
C ARG A 460 4.72 34.37 -23.98
N ALA A 461 5.20 35.29 -23.14
CA ALA A 461 4.67 35.48 -21.79
C ALA A 461 3.22 36.01 -21.81
N ALA A 462 2.90 36.92 -22.73
CA ALA A 462 1.57 37.48 -22.89
C ALA A 462 0.55 36.44 -23.39
N GLU A 463 0.98 35.59 -24.31
CA GLU A 463 0.16 34.48 -24.81
C GLU A 463 -0.08 33.44 -23.71
N LEU A 464 0.97 33.00 -23.00
CA LEU A 464 0.85 32.06 -21.89
C LEU A 464 -0.08 32.56 -20.79
N LEU A 465 -0.07 33.88 -20.50
CA LEU A 465 -1.02 34.49 -19.56
C LEU A 465 -2.46 34.34 -19.99
N SER A 466 -2.72 34.46 -21.28
CA SER A 466 -4.07 34.31 -21.83
C SER A 466 -4.57 32.87 -21.62
N PHE A 467 -3.70 31.87 -21.79
CA PHE A 467 -4.03 30.47 -21.47
C PHE A 467 -4.21 30.21 -19.97
N CYS A 468 -3.46 30.88 -19.10
CA CYS A 468 -3.60 30.71 -17.65
C CYS A 468 -4.84 31.40 -17.08
N GLY A 469 -5.28 32.51 -17.68
CA GLY A 469 -6.46 33.27 -17.24
C GLY A 469 -7.80 32.72 -17.73
N GLY A 470 -7.83 32.00 -18.85
CA GLY A 470 -9.09 31.51 -19.43
C GLY A 470 -9.77 30.43 -18.59
N LEU A 471 -10.98 30.67 -18.05
CA LEU A 471 -11.79 29.67 -17.35
C LEU A 471 -12.74 28.86 -18.28
N GLY A 472 -12.37 28.67 -19.55
CA GLY A 472 -13.11 27.77 -20.42
C GLY A 472 -12.98 26.32 -19.95
N GLU A 473 -14.11 25.64 -19.74
CA GLU A 473 -14.18 24.17 -19.75
C GLU A 473 -13.78 23.71 -21.17
N LEU A 474 -12.67 22.97 -21.26
CA LEU A 474 -12.28 22.18 -22.42
C LEU A 474 -12.06 20.74 -21.98
#